data_AF-A0A520P4J8-F1
#
_entry.id   AF-A0A520P4J8-F1
#
_cell.length_a   1.000
_cell.length_b   1.000
_cell.length_c   1.000
_cell.angle_alpha   90.00
_cell.angle_beta   90.00
_cell.angle_gamma   90.00
#
_symmetry.space_group_name_H-M   'P 1'
#
loop_
_entity.id
_entity.type
_entity.pdbx_description
1 polymer ?
#
loop_
_entity_poly.entity_id
_entity_poly.type
_entity_poly.pdbx_seq_one_letter_code
_entity_poly.pdbx_strand_id
1 'polypeptide(L)'
;MRLDLDGLADASREALMSEWRAVVGRPPPKHLSRPLMVQILSHTYQLDNVGGYTKRLDRRLKSAARRDVVRPAFKSGSRFVREYH
;
A
#
# COMPACT_ATOMS: atom_id res chain seq x y z
N MET A 1 -14.40 -13.97 9.28
CA MET A 1 -15.45 -13.58 8.31
C MET A 1 -14.96 -12.33 7.63
N ARG A 2 -14.85 -12.32 6.29
CA ARG A 2 -14.37 -11.14 5.53
C ARG A 2 -15.42 -10.04 5.67
N LEU A 3 -15.00 -8.83 6.07
CA LEU A 3 -15.87 -7.66 6.09
C LEU A 3 -16.31 -7.29 4.66
N ASP A 4 -17.44 -6.60 4.51
CA ASP A 4 -17.79 -5.91 3.27
C ASP A 4 -17.26 -4.46 3.30
N LEU A 5 -17.56 -3.66 2.27
CA LEU A 5 -17.02 -2.30 2.15
C LEU A 5 -17.55 -1.37 3.25
N ASP A 6 -18.82 -1.50 3.61
CA ASP A 6 -19.45 -0.72 4.67
C ASP A 6 -18.90 -1.17 6.04
N GLY A 7 -18.76 -2.48 6.24
CA GLY A 7 -18.14 -3.05 7.42
C GLY A 7 -16.69 -2.61 7.63
N LEU A 8 -15.92 -2.40 6.55
CA LEU A 8 -14.58 -1.81 6.65
C LEU A 8 -14.62 -0.34 7.11
N ALA A 9 -15.59 0.44 6.64
CA ALA A 9 -15.72 1.86 6.98
C ALA A 9 -16.05 2.06 8.46
N ASP A 10 -16.78 1.14 9.07
CA ASP A 10 -17.21 1.19 10.47
C ASP A 10 -16.31 0.39 11.43
N ALA A 11 -15.44 -0.47 10.90
CA ALA A 11 -14.57 -1.33 11.70
C ALA A 11 -13.66 -0.55 12.67
N SER A 12 -13.45 -1.14 13.85
CA SER A 12 -12.45 -0.67 14.80
C SER A 12 -11.04 -0.78 14.21
N ARG A 13 -10.10 -0.03 14.76
CA ARG A 13 -8.70 -0.11 14.31
C ARG A 13 -8.12 -1.52 14.46
N GLU A 14 -8.47 -2.21 15.55
CA GLU A 14 -8.02 -3.58 15.82
C GLU A 14 -8.56 -4.57 14.78
N ALA A 15 -9.85 -4.45 14.44
CA ALA A 15 -10.47 -5.25 13.39
C ALA A 15 -9.80 -5.02 12.02
N LEU A 16 -9.53 -3.76 11.68
CA LEU A 16 -8.81 -3.42 10.44
C LEU A 16 -7.37 -3.96 10.41
N MET A 17 -6.67 -3.98 11.55
CA MET A 17 -5.34 -4.58 11.64
C MET A 17 -5.39 -6.11 11.47
N SER A 18 -6.44 -6.76 11.98
CA SER A 18 -6.66 -8.19 11.77
C SER A 18 -6.92 -8.49 10.29
N GLU A 19 -7.83 -7.74 9.68
CA GLU A 19 -8.16 -7.89 8.26
C GLU A 19 -6.97 -7.60 7.35
N TRP A 20 -6.19 -6.56 7.66
CA TRP A 20 -4.95 -6.26 6.96
C TRP A 20 -3.97 -7.45 6.96
N ARG A 21 -3.80 -8.12 8.10
CA ARG A 21 -2.92 -9.30 8.15
C ARG A 21 -3.47 -10.44 7.30
N ALA A 22 -4.78 -10.64 7.29
CA ALA A 22 -5.42 -11.67 6.48
C ALA A 22 -5.29 -11.41 4.97
N VAL A 23 -5.49 -10.17 4.53
CA VAL A 23 -5.53 -9.78 3.10
C VAL A 23 -4.13 -9.51 2.55
N VAL A 24 -3.32 -8.76 3.28
CA VAL A 24 -2.00 -8.29 2.80
C VAL A 24 -0.89 -9.26 3.20
N GLY A 25 -1.12 -10.16 4.17
CA GLY A 25 -0.16 -11.19 4.60
C GLY A 25 1.03 -10.66 5.42
N ARG A 26 1.05 -9.38 5.77
CA ARG A 26 2.10 -8.71 6.57
C ARG A 26 1.48 -7.74 7.57
N PRO A 27 2.13 -7.42 8.69
CA PRO A 27 1.60 -6.42 9.61
C PRO A 27 1.47 -5.05 8.92
N PRO A 28 0.47 -4.23 9.29
CA PRO A 28 0.37 -2.87 8.79
C PRO A 28 1.53 -2.00 9.29
N PRO A 29 1.97 -1.00 8.50
CA PRO A 29 2.97 -0.03 8.95
C PRO A 29 2.55 0.63 10.27
N LYS A 30 3.52 0.86 11.16
CA LYS A 30 3.29 1.34 12.55
C LYS A 30 2.39 2.57 12.64
N HIS A 31 2.58 3.53 11.73
CA HIS A 31 1.85 4.80 11.72
C HIS A 31 0.82 4.89 10.59
N LEU A 32 0.35 3.75 10.07
CA LEU A 32 -0.71 3.75 9.07
C LEU A 32 -2.00 4.33 9.68
N SER A 33 -2.57 5.34 9.02
CA SER A 33 -3.82 5.95 9.46
C SER A 33 -4.99 5.02 9.19
N ARG A 34 -6.04 5.10 10.02
CA ARG A 34 -7.27 4.32 9.81
C ARG A 34 -7.91 4.58 8.44
N PRO A 35 -8.09 5.84 7.98
CA PRO A 35 -8.67 6.10 6.66
C PRO A 35 -7.88 5.46 5.52
N LEU A 36 -6.55 5.50 5.59
CA LEU A 36 -5.71 4.89 4.56
C LEU A 36 -5.76 3.36 4.61
N MET A 37 -5.89 2.77 5.80
CA MET A 37 -6.08 1.33 5.97
C MET A 37 -7.39 0.86 5.32
N VAL A 38 -8.49 1.58 5.56
CA VAL A 38 -9.78 1.33 4.92
C VAL A 38 -9.66 1.43 3.40
N GLN A 39 -9.07 2.52 2.89
CA GLN A 39 -8.94 2.73 1.44
C GLN A 39 -8.15 1.60 0.75
N ILE A 40 -7.06 1.15 1.34
CA ILE A 40 -6.24 0.07 0.77
C ILE A 40 -6.99 -1.27 0.81
N LEU A 41 -7.68 -1.57 1.91
CA LEU A 41 -8.50 -2.78 2.05
C LEU A 41 -9.67 -2.79 1.08
N SER A 42 -10.42 -1.68 0.98
CA SER A 42 -11.51 -1.54 0.02
C SER A 42 -11.01 -1.72 -1.42
N HIS A 43 -9.88 -1.12 -1.77
CA HIS A 43 -9.28 -1.26 -3.10
C HIS A 43 -8.88 -2.71 -3.40
N THR A 44 -8.28 -3.41 -2.44
CA THR A 44 -7.92 -4.83 -2.61
C THR A 44 -9.15 -5.72 -2.77
N TYR A 45 -10.22 -5.45 -2.02
CA TYR A 45 -11.50 -6.18 -2.18
C TYR A 45 -12.12 -5.97 -3.55
N GLN A 46 -12.13 -4.72 -4.02
CA GLN A 46 -12.65 -4.39 -5.33
C GLN A 46 -11.85 -5.07 -6.44
N LEU A 47 -10.52 -5.11 -6.32
CA LEU A 47 -9.66 -5.82 -7.28
C LEU A 47 -9.93 -7.31 -7.34
N ASP A 48 -10.08 -7.97 -6.19
CA ASP A 48 -10.42 -9.39 -6.15
C ASP A 48 -11.75 -9.66 -6.89
N ASN A 49 -12.74 -8.79 -6.71
CA ASN A 49 -14.04 -8.91 -7.36
C ASN A 49 -13.98 -8.73 -8.89
N VAL A 50 -13.11 -7.85 -9.40
CA VAL A 50 -12.97 -7.62 -10.86
C VAL A 50 -11.92 -8.51 -11.53
N GLY A 51 -11.29 -9.44 -10.79
CA GLY A 51 -10.25 -10.32 -11.32
C GLY A 51 -8.87 -9.68 -11.48
N GLY A 52 -8.63 -8.58 -10.75
CA GLY A 52 -7.36 -7.87 -10.72
C GLY A 52 -7.23 -6.73 -11.72
N TYR A 53 -6.00 -6.28 -11.95
CA TYR A 53 -5.72 -5.17 -12.86
C TYR A 53 -5.73 -5.59 -14.33
N THR A 54 -6.01 -4.64 -15.23
CA THR A 54 -5.80 -4.85 -16.67
C THR A 54 -4.34 -5.18 -16.96
N LYS A 55 -4.08 -6.01 -17.98
CA LYS A 55 -2.71 -6.40 -18.38
C LYS A 55 -1.76 -5.21 -18.58
N ARG A 56 -2.27 -4.12 -19.17
CA ARG A 56 -1.48 -2.89 -19.40
C ARG A 56 -1.09 -2.22 -18.08
N LEU A 57 -2.03 -2.10 -17.14
CA LEU A 57 -1.77 -1.49 -15.84
C LEU A 57 -0.85 -2.36 -14.98
N ASP A 58 -1.12 -3.66 -14.92
CA ASP A 58 -0.26 -4.62 -14.21
C ASP A 58 1.19 -4.57 -14.72
N ARG A 59 1.40 -4.56 -16.04
CA ARG A 59 2.74 -4.39 -16.64
C ARG A 59 3.40 -3.08 -16.22
N ARG A 60 2.65 -1.97 -16.22
CA ARG A 60 3.17 -0.65 -15.81
C ARG A 60 3.55 -0.63 -14.33
N LEU A 61 2.73 -1.21 -13.45
CA LEU A 61 3.00 -1.33 -12.02
C LEU A 61 4.22 -2.20 -11.75
N LYS A 62 4.33 -3.37 -12.38
CA LYS A 62 5.51 -4.25 -12.28
C LYS A 62 6.78 -3.55 -12.76
N SER A 63 6.69 -2.78 -13.85
CA SER A 63 7.83 -1.98 -14.33
C SER A 63 8.22 -0.88 -13.34
N ALA A 64 7.24 -0.18 -12.75
CA ALA A 64 7.49 0.85 -11.76
C ALA A 64 8.09 0.28 -10.45
N ALA A 65 7.58 -0.85 -9.98
CA ALA A 65 8.11 -1.54 -8.80
C ALA A 65 9.56 -2.05 -9.00
N ARG A 66 9.92 -2.42 -10.23
CA ARG A 66 11.30 -2.78 -10.61
C ARG A 66 12.22 -1.58 -10.75
N ARG A 67 11.70 -0.36 -10.91
CA ARG A 67 12.51 0.87 -10.76
C ARG A 67 12.75 1.09 -9.26
N ASP A 68 13.41 0.11 -8.66
CA ASP A 68 13.95 0.23 -7.32
C ASP A 68 14.89 1.43 -7.33
N VAL A 69 14.58 2.40 -6.48
CA VAL A 69 15.40 3.57 -6.14
C VAL A 69 16.20 4.09 -7.33
N VAL A 70 15.63 4.98 -8.14
CA VAL A 70 16.47 5.90 -8.92
C VAL A 70 17.24 6.70 -7.87
N ARG A 71 18.41 6.19 -7.47
CA ARG A 71 19.42 6.95 -6.76
C ARG A 71 19.64 8.13 -7.69
N PRO A 72 19.31 9.36 -7.30
CA PRO A 72 19.55 10.50 -8.16
C PRO A 72 21.00 10.38 -8.63
N ALA A 73 21.23 10.53 -9.93
CA ALA A 73 22.58 10.50 -10.45
C ALA A 73 23.31 11.72 -9.88
N PHE A 74 23.96 11.55 -8.73
CA PHE A 74 24.82 12.55 -8.14
C PHE A 74 26.00 12.75 -9.06
N LYS A 75 26.31 14.00 -9.39
CA LYS A 75 27.65 14.30 -9.91
C LYS A 75 28.66 13.87 -8.84
N SER A 76 29.79 13.31 -9.26
CA SER A 76 30.88 13.01 -8.34
C SER A 76 31.21 14.25 -7.51
N GLY A 77 31.20 14.12 -6.18
CA GLY A 77 31.39 15.24 -5.24
C GLY A 77 30.11 15.90 -4.69
N SER A 78 28.91 15.49 -5.11
CA SER A 78 27.66 15.98 -4.50
C SER A 78 27.17 15.06 -3.38
N ARG A 79 26.69 15.65 -2.27
CA ARG A 79 26.11 14.94 -1.11
C ARG A 79 24.76 15.56 -0.77
N PHE A 80 23.80 14.73 -0.35
CA PHE A 80 22.55 15.20 0.23
C PHE A 80 22.81 15.90 1.56
N VAL A 81 22.41 17.16 1.67
CA VAL A 81 22.30 17.84 2.96
C VAL A 81 20.91 17.53 3.51
N ARG A 82 20.85 16.71 4.56
CA ARG A 82 19.70 16.68 5.45
C ARG A 82 20.21 16.91 6.86
N GLU A 83 20.09 18.14 7.32
CA GLU A 83 20.08 18.49 8.73
C GLU A 83 18.70 18.17 9.30
N TYR A 84 18.66 17.31 10.30
CA TYR A 84 17.64 17.34 11.33
C TYR A 84 18.39 17.21 12.66
N HIS A 85 18.43 18.31 13.41
CA HIS A 85 18.79 18.33 14.83
C HIS A 85 17.62 17.80 15.67
#